data_AF-A0A5N5L5V4-F1
#
_entry.id   AF-A0A5N5L5V4-F1
#
_cell.length_a   1.000
_cell.length_b   1.000
_cell.length_c   1.000
_cell.angle_alpha   90.00
_cell.angle_beta   90.00
_cell.angle_gamma   90.00
#
_symmetry.space_group_name_H-M   'P 1'
#
loop_
_entity.id
_entity.type
_entity.pdbx_description
1 polymer ?
#
loop_
_entity_poly.entity_id
_entity_poly.type
_entity_poly.pdbx_seq_one_letter_code
_entity_poly.pdbx_strand_id
1 'polypeptide(L)'
;MSQSLHIFTPSNLTFPKPSSNRRFLVTTFSPKLISIKASTSSDPNSSTSPQVLISNNGTGASGILSSTPQDYDTPPSQSIFSDSSSIEVDAVTEAELKENGFRSTRRTKLVCTIGPATCEFEELEALAVGGMNVARINMCHGTREWHKRVIERVRRLNEEKGFAVAIMMDTEGSEIRMGDLGGASSAKAEDGEIWTFSVRAFDSPRPERTVNVNYDGFAEDVKAGDELLVDGGMVRFEVIEKIGPDVKCRCTDPGLMLPRANLTFWRDGSLVRERNAMLPTISSKDWLDIDFGIAEGVDFIAISFVKSAEVINHLKSYIAARSRDSDIAVIAKIESVDSLKNLEEIIQASDGAMVARGDLGAQIPLEQVPSAQQNIVQICRQLNKPVIVASQLLESMIEYPTPTRAEVADVSEAVRQRADALMLSGESAMGQYPDKALAVLRSVSVRIEKWWREEKCHEAMELPVVGSSFSDSISEEICSSAAKMGMHTLVLVL
;
A
#
# COMPACT_ATOMS: atom_id res chain seq x y z
N MET A 1 -62.33 0.39 -11.52
CA MET A 1 -62.63 -0.54 -12.63
C MET A 1 -61.28 -1.06 -13.12
N SER A 2 -60.66 -2.02 -12.44
CA SER A 2 -60.83 -3.48 -12.59
C SER A 2 -60.79 -3.93 -14.06
N GLN A 3 -59.69 -4.55 -14.47
CA GLN A 3 -59.71 -5.89 -15.04
C GLN A 3 -58.32 -6.55 -14.99
N SER A 4 -58.34 -7.73 -14.42
CA SER A 4 -57.30 -8.73 -14.19
C SER A 4 -57.35 -9.80 -15.29
N LEU A 5 -56.22 -10.45 -15.57
CA LEU A 5 -56.04 -11.78 -16.22
C LEU A 5 -54.51 -12.03 -16.29
N HIS A 6 -53.91 -13.22 -16.21
CA HIS A 6 -54.23 -14.51 -15.59
C HIS A 6 -52.88 -15.28 -15.58
N ILE A 7 -52.66 -16.12 -14.57
CA ILE A 7 -51.50 -17.00 -14.38
C ILE A 7 -51.50 -18.13 -15.43
N PHE A 8 -50.33 -18.47 -15.98
CA PHE A 8 -50.00 -19.84 -16.43
C PHE A 8 -48.51 -20.14 -16.24
N THR A 9 -48.23 -21.17 -15.45
CA THR A 9 -46.95 -21.87 -15.29
C THR A 9 -46.71 -22.84 -16.47
N PRO A 10 -45.45 -23.23 -16.70
CA PRO A 10 -45.17 -24.63 -16.92
C PRO A 10 -44.10 -25.17 -15.96
N SER A 11 -44.38 -26.37 -15.47
CA SER A 11 -43.57 -27.22 -14.62
C SER A 11 -42.55 -28.03 -15.43
N ASN A 12 -41.57 -28.57 -14.69
CA ASN A 12 -40.72 -29.73 -14.98
C ASN A 12 -39.54 -29.55 -15.94
N LEU A 13 -38.39 -29.19 -15.36
CA LEU A 13 -37.09 -29.74 -15.76
C LEU A 13 -36.31 -30.17 -14.51
N THR A 14 -36.37 -31.46 -14.22
CA THR A 14 -35.48 -32.19 -13.30
C THR A 14 -34.14 -32.48 -13.97
N PHE A 15 -33.03 -32.07 -13.36
CA PHE A 15 -31.67 -32.54 -13.65
C PHE A 15 -30.81 -32.51 -12.35
N PRO A 16 -29.71 -33.27 -12.27
CA PRO A 16 -29.51 -34.30 -11.25
C PRO A 16 -28.70 -33.82 -10.03
N LYS A 17 -28.89 -34.53 -8.90
CA LYS A 17 -28.00 -34.49 -7.74
C LYS A 17 -26.60 -34.99 -8.13
N PRO A 18 -25.50 -34.30 -7.77
CA PRO A 18 -24.20 -34.93 -7.68
C PRO A 18 -24.02 -35.51 -6.28
N SER A 19 -24.09 -36.83 -6.19
CA SER A 19 -23.51 -37.60 -5.09
C SER A 19 -21.98 -37.61 -5.23
N SER A 20 -21.26 -37.13 -4.23
CA SER A 20 -19.84 -37.46 -4.08
C SER A 20 -19.42 -37.29 -2.62
N ASN A 21 -19.59 -38.37 -1.86
CA ASN A 21 -18.77 -38.66 -0.70
C ASN A 21 -17.30 -38.70 -1.16
N ARG A 22 -16.48 -37.72 -0.76
CA ARG A 22 -15.03 -37.92 -0.64
C ARG A 22 -14.64 -37.68 0.81
N ARG A 23 -14.58 -38.79 1.55
CA ARG A 23 -13.77 -38.91 2.76
C ARG A 23 -12.32 -38.68 2.35
N PHE A 24 -11.65 -37.73 2.99
CA PHE A 24 -10.20 -37.61 2.89
C PHE A 24 -9.55 -38.90 3.39
N LEU A 25 -8.68 -39.49 2.56
CA LEU A 25 -7.81 -40.59 2.93
C LEU A 25 -6.71 -40.02 3.83
N VAL A 26 -6.68 -40.45 5.10
CA VAL A 26 -5.55 -40.19 6.00
C VAL A 26 -4.44 -41.14 5.60
N THR A 27 -3.43 -40.64 4.89
CA THR A 27 -2.20 -41.39 4.62
C THR A 27 -1.25 -41.19 5.80
N THR A 28 -1.25 -42.13 6.74
CA THR A 28 -0.27 -42.23 7.82
C THR A 28 1.10 -42.59 7.24
N PHE A 29 2.04 -41.65 7.23
CA PHE A 29 3.46 -41.96 7.00
C PHE A 29 4.13 -42.31 8.33
N SER A 30 4.50 -43.59 8.47
CA SER A 30 5.37 -44.11 9.51
C SER A 30 6.81 -43.60 9.32
N PRO A 31 7.46 -42.98 10.33
CA PRO A 31 8.84 -42.55 10.20
C PRO A 31 9.78 -43.75 10.28
N LYS A 32 10.54 -43.99 9.20
CA LYS A 32 11.70 -44.88 9.22
C LYS A 32 12.82 -44.22 10.04
N LEU A 33 13.23 -44.89 11.11
CA LEU A 33 14.45 -44.59 11.86
C LEU A 33 15.66 -44.66 10.93
N ILE A 34 16.41 -43.56 10.79
CA ILE A 34 17.77 -43.57 10.25
C ILE A 34 18.72 -43.30 11.42
N SER A 35 19.46 -44.33 11.81
CA SER A 35 20.52 -44.29 12.82
C SER A 35 21.78 -43.69 12.21
N ILE A 36 22.22 -42.53 12.69
CA ILE A 36 23.56 -42.01 12.41
C ILE A 36 24.45 -42.28 13.63
N LYS A 37 25.49 -43.08 13.42
CA LYS A 37 26.53 -43.41 14.41
C LYS A 37 27.47 -42.22 14.57
N ALA A 38 27.73 -41.82 15.82
CA ALA A 38 28.81 -40.92 16.18
C ALA A 38 30.15 -41.68 16.13
N SER A 39 31.17 -41.10 15.48
CA SER A 39 32.55 -41.54 15.58
C SER A 39 33.34 -40.53 16.40
N THR A 40 33.75 -40.97 17.58
CA THR A 40 34.73 -40.35 18.47
C THR A 40 36.16 -40.60 17.98
N SER A 41 37.00 -39.57 17.93
CA SER A 41 38.45 -39.73 18.07
C SER A 41 39.02 -38.57 18.87
N SER A 42 39.55 -38.93 20.04
CA SER A 42 40.36 -38.16 20.97
C SER A 42 41.76 -37.89 20.44
N ASP A 43 42.33 -36.72 20.72
CA ASP A 43 43.50 -36.63 21.62
C ASP A 43 43.81 -35.18 22.06
N PRO A 44 44.34 -34.96 23.30
CA PRO A 44 44.57 -33.64 23.91
C PRO A 44 46.06 -33.26 24.08
N ASN A 45 46.30 -32.02 24.52
CA ASN A 45 47.56 -31.37 24.93
C ASN A 45 48.40 -30.78 23.78
N SER A 46 49.00 -29.58 23.83
CA SER A 46 49.42 -28.73 24.95
C SER A 46 49.57 -27.24 24.54
N SER A 47 49.34 -26.38 25.52
CA SER A 47 49.69 -24.95 25.68
C SER A 47 50.99 -24.46 25.03
N THR A 48 50.98 -23.25 24.44
CA THR A 48 51.56 -22.00 25.00
C THR A 48 51.48 -20.82 24.01
N SER A 49 50.90 -19.70 24.45
CA SER A 49 51.05 -18.35 23.86
C SER A 49 52.45 -17.77 24.19
N PRO A 50 53.01 -16.77 23.46
CA PRO A 50 52.67 -15.37 23.77
C PRO A 50 52.77 -14.32 22.62
N GLN A 51 51.96 -13.28 22.83
CA GLN A 51 52.25 -11.83 22.72
C GLN A 51 52.56 -11.11 21.38
N VAL A 52 51.68 -10.13 21.18
CA VAL A 52 51.77 -8.83 20.50
C VAL A 52 53.08 -8.06 20.78
N LEU A 53 53.60 -7.34 19.78
CA LEU A 53 54.14 -5.98 19.95
C LEU A 53 54.26 -5.22 18.61
N ILE A 54 53.98 -3.92 18.74
CA ILE A 54 53.81 -2.80 17.80
C ILE A 54 55.16 -2.20 17.39
N SER A 55 55.18 -1.35 16.33
CA SER A 55 56.01 -0.12 16.13
C SER A 55 56.82 -0.14 14.82
N ASN A 56 57.07 0.93 14.05
CA ASN A 56 56.51 2.26 13.81
C ASN A 56 57.38 2.89 12.68
N ASN A 57 56.79 3.87 11.98
CA ASN A 57 57.40 5.10 11.43
C ASN A 57 58.41 5.09 10.27
N GLY A 58 58.18 6.08 9.39
CA GLY A 58 59.23 6.91 8.77
C GLY A 58 58.91 7.35 7.33
N THR A 59 58.11 8.40 7.12
CA THR A 59 58.51 9.81 6.80
C THR A 59 59.34 10.02 5.53
N GLY A 60 58.86 10.88 4.63
CA GLY A 60 59.67 11.53 3.60
C GLY A 60 58.83 12.30 2.57
N ALA A 61 59.01 13.61 2.50
CA ALA A 61 58.11 14.59 1.88
C ALA A 61 58.55 15.11 0.50
N SER A 62 57.60 15.77 -0.17
CA SER A 62 57.73 16.97 -1.04
C SER A 62 58.18 16.90 -2.51
N GLY A 63 57.43 17.62 -3.36
CA GLY A 63 57.90 18.25 -4.61
C GLY A 63 57.12 17.82 -5.87
N ILE A 64 56.05 18.50 -6.29
CA ILE A 64 56.00 19.68 -7.18
C ILE A 64 56.13 19.38 -8.70
N LEU A 65 55.06 19.76 -9.43
CA LEU A 65 54.93 20.22 -10.83
C LEU A 65 55.08 19.27 -12.03
N SER A 66 53.94 19.18 -12.74
CA SER A 66 53.71 19.34 -14.18
C SER A 66 54.55 18.53 -15.19
N SER A 67 53.86 17.70 -15.97
CA SER A 67 53.72 17.89 -17.42
C SER A 67 52.96 16.71 -18.04
N THR A 68 51.81 17.02 -18.65
CA THR A 68 51.27 16.21 -19.75
C THR A 68 52.15 16.39 -20.99
N PRO A 69 52.21 15.39 -21.88
CA PRO A 69 51.52 15.61 -23.15
C PRO A 69 50.60 14.45 -23.54
N GLN A 70 49.50 14.83 -24.17
CA GLN A 70 48.65 13.97 -25.00
C GLN A 70 49.43 13.52 -26.26
N ASP A 71 49.05 12.37 -26.83
CA ASP A 71 48.40 12.26 -28.16
C ASP A 71 48.80 11.01 -29.00
N TYR A 72 47.76 10.31 -29.50
CA TYR A 72 47.59 9.45 -30.70
C TYR A 72 48.61 8.29 -30.93
N ASP A 73 48.28 7.04 -31.31
CA ASP A 73 47.25 6.50 -32.21
C ASP A 73 47.20 4.93 -32.13
N THR A 74 46.02 4.36 -32.41
CA THR A 74 45.51 2.95 -32.53
C THR A 74 46.18 2.09 -33.65
N PRO A 75 45.80 0.82 -34.06
CA PRO A 75 44.82 -0.24 -33.61
C PRO A 75 45.36 -1.72 -33.80
N PRO A 76 44.57 -2.78 -34.10
CA PRO A 76 43.41 -3.45 -33.45
C PRO A 76 43.73 -4.91 -32.97
N SER A 77 42.83 -5.57 -32.22
CA SER A 77 42.31 -6.96 -32.46
C SER A 77 41.82 -7.77 -31.21
N GLN A 78 40.67 -8.43 -31.40
CA GLN A 78 40.21 -9.75 -30.88
C GLN A 78 39.68 -9.96 -29.43
N SER A 79 38.34 -9.99 -29.34
CA SER A 79 37.42 -11.01 -28.77
C SER A 79 37.80 -11.86 -27.53
N ILE A 80 36.89 -11.94 -26.53
CA ILE A 80 36.12 -13.13 -26.08
C ILE A 80 35.31 -12.82 -24.78
N PHE A 81 34.13 -13.43 -24.69
CA PHE A 81 33.09 -13.42 -23.65
C PHE A 81 33.51 -13.86 -22.23
N SER A 82 32.85 -13.28 -21.20
CA SER A 82 32.51 -13.91 -19.91
C SER A 82 31.46 -13.03 -19.19
N ASP A 83 30.18 -13.38 -19.26
CA ASP A 83 29.43 -14.19 -18.29
C ASP A 83 28.75 -13.38 -17.17
N SER A 84 27.51 -13.79 -16.92
CA SER A 84 26.45 -13.20 -16.11
C SER A 84 26.90 -12.59 -14.77
N SER A 85 26.54 -11.33 -14.54
CA SER A 85 26.51 -10.73 -13.21
C SER A 85 25.36 -11.36 -12.41
N SER A 86 25.68 -12.47 -11.75
CA SER A 86 24.86 -13.09 -10.72
C SER A 86 24.50 -12.07 -9.65
N ILE A 87 23.19 -11.95 -9.38
CA ILE A 87 22.65 -11.20 -8.25
C ILE A 87 23.26 -11.79 -6.98
N GLU A 88 24.09 -11.03 -6.27
CA GLU A 88 24.56 -11.41 -4.93
C GLU A 88 23.38 -11.37 -3.98
N VAL A 89 22.80 -12.55 -3.75
CA VAL A 89 21.81 -12.79 -2.72
C VAL A 89 22.55 -12.73 -1.38
N ASP A 90 22.26 -11.71 -0.57
CA ASP A 90 22.87 -11.50 0.75
C ASP A 90 22.85 -12.80 1.56
N ALA A 91 24.00 -13.26 2.05
CA ALA A 91 24.16 -14.55 2.75
C ALA A 91 23.24 -14.67 3.99
N VAL A 92 22.75 -13.53 4.49
CA VAL A 92 21.71 -13.44 5.53
C VAL A 92 20.39 -14.05 5.06
N THR A 93 20.00 -13.86 3.80
CA THR A 93 18.75 -14.38 3.25
C THR A 93 18.76 -15.88 2.99
N GLU A 94 19.89 -16.46 2.57
CA GLU A 94 20.02 -17.93 2.44
C GLU A 94 20.00 -18.65 3.79
N ALA A 95 20.61 -18.05 4.83
CA ALA A 95 20.56 -18.57 6.19
C ALA A 95 19.15 -18.52 6.77
N GLU A 96 18.43 -17.40 6.57
CA GLU A 96 17.05 -17.24 7.04
C GLU A 96 16.06 -18.20 6.37
N LEU A 97 16.25 -18.49 5.07
CA LEU A 97 15.44 -19.45 4.32
C LEU A 97 15.69 -20.91 4.75
N LYS A 98 16.94 -21.25 5.10
CA LYS A 98 17.30 -22.57 5.63
C LYS A 98 16.76 -22.84 7.03
N GLU A 99 16.66 -21.81 7.86
CA GLU A 99 16.29 -21.95 9.27
C GLU A 99 14.76 -21.91 9.50
N ASN A 100 13.99 -21.16 8.69
CA ASN A 100 12.57 -20.88 8.98
C ASN A 100 11.55 -21.54 8.02
N GLY A 101 11.99 -22.23 6.97
CA GLY A 101 11.11 -22.79 5.94
C GLY A 101 10.30 -21.72 5.19
N PHE A 102 9.23 -22.13 4.48
CA PHE A 102 8.40 -21.28 3.62
C PHE A 102 7.59 -20.18 4.37
N ARG A 103 7.82 -20.01 5.68
CA ARG A 103 7.22 -18.96 6.51
C ARG A 103 8.19 -17.78 6.55
N SER A 104 7.85 -16.70 5.86
CA SER A 104 8.56 -15.43 6.01
C SER A 104 8.65 -15.06 7.49
N THR A 105 9.87 -14.75 7.96
CA THR A 105 10.15 -14.24 9.31
C THR A 105 9.49 -12.89 9.58
N ARG A 106 9.09 -12.20 8.52
CA ARG A 106 8.44 -10.89 8.53
C ARG A 106 6.94 -11.01 8.84
N ARG A 107 6.47 -10.26 9.83
CA ARG A 107 5.08 -10.29 10.30
C ARG A 107 4.19 -9.29 9.59
N THR A 108 4.65 -8.04 9.48
CA THR A 108 4.02 -6.99 8.67
C THR A 108 3.79 -7.53 7.26
N LYS A 109 2.79 -7.07 6.52
CA LYS A 109 2.54 -7.45 5.11
C LYS A 109 2.90 -6.30 4.16
N LEU A 110 3.26 -6.61 2.91
CA LEU A 110 3.57 -5.59 1.90
C LEU A 110 2.50 -5.61 0.83
N VAL A 111 1.91 -4.46 0.59
CA VAL A 111 0.97 -4.21 -0.50
C VAL A 111 1.74 -3.43 -1.57
N CYS A 112 1.72 -3.89 -2.82
CA CYS A 112 2.28 -3.16 -3.95
C CYS A 112 1.17 -2.78 -4.90
N THR A 113 1.16 -1.53 -5.34
CA THR A 113 0.26 -1.09 -6.41
C THR A 113 0.84 -1.52 -7.75
N ILE A 114 0.06 -2.28 -8.52
CA ILE A 114 0.47 -2.73 -9.85
C ILE A 114 0.17 -1.64 -10.87
N GLY A 115 1.18 -1.29 -11.66
CA GLY A 115 1.08 -0.29 -12.70
C GLY A 115 1.95 -0.64 -13.90
N PRO A 116 2.15 0.30 -14.84
CA PRO A 116 2.94 0.05 -16.05
C PRO A 116 4.36 -0.47 -15.80
N ALA A 117 4.98 -0.15 -14.67
CA ALA A 117 6.32 -0.62 -14.31
C ALA A 117 6.36 -2.07 -13.81
N THR A 118 5.21 -2.64 -13.44
CA THR A 118 5.12 -3.89 -12.66
C THR A 118 3.99 -4.83 -13.10
N CYS A 119 3.38 -4.60 -14.27
CA CYS A 119 2.21 -5.36 -14.71
C CYS A 119 2.53 -6.61 -15.53
N GLU A 120 3.75 -6.75 -16.06
CA GLU A 120 4.17 -7.93 -16.82
C GLU A 120 4.58 -9.07 -15.86
N PHE A 121 4.66 -10.30 -16.38
CA PHE A 121 4.70 -11.50 -15.54
C PHE A 121 6.01 -11.61 -14.75
N GLU A 122 7.12 -11.29 -15.39
CA GLU A 122 8.46 -11.34 -14.81
C GLU A 122 8.61 -10.34 -13.65
N GLU A 123 8.06 -9.13 -13.79
CA GLU A 123 8.06 -8.10 -12.76
C GLU A 123 7.14 -8.47 -11.60
N LEU A 124 5.97 -9.04 -11.87
CA LEU A 124 5.09 -9.57 -10.81
C LEU A 124 5.77 -10.70 -10.02
N GLU A 125 6.49 -11.59 -10.72
CA GLU A 125 7.30 -12.64 -10.08
C GLU A 125 8.41 -12.02 -9.22
N ALA A 126 9.12 -11.01 -9.73
CA ALA A 126 10.15 -10.29 -8.98
C ALA A 126 9.60 -9.66 -7.69
N LEU A 127 8.43 -9.01 -7.76
CA LEU A 127 7.76 -8.45 -6.57
C LEU A 127 7.33 -9.55 -5.59
N ALA A 128 6.79 -10.67 -6.06
CA ALA A 128 6.40 -11.78 -5.21
C ALA A 128 7.61 -12.40 -4.49
N VAL A 129 8.72 -12.63 -5.20
CA VAL A 129 10.00 -13.07 -4.63
C VAL A 129 10.55 -12.03 -3.63
N GLY A 130 10.41 -10.76 -3.95
CA GLY A 130 10.77 -9.63 -3.09
C GLY A 130 9.98 -9.61 -1.76
N GLY A 131 8.79 -10.22 -1.74
CA GLY A 131 7.97 -10.43 -0.55
C GLY A 131 6.63 -9.70 -0.55
N MET A 132 6.15 -9.30 -1.73
CA MET A 132 4.78 -8.77 -1.93
C MET A 132 3.75 -9.78 -1.45
N ASN A 133 2.78 -9.32 -0.66
CA ASN A 133 1.66 -10.13 -0.17
C ASN A 133 0.35 -9.81 -0.87
N VAL A 134 0.16 -8.55 -1.28
CA VAL A 134 -1.08 -8.09 -1.91
C VAL A 134 -0.72 -7.24 -3.14
N ALA A 135 -1.29 -7.59 -4.29
CA ALA A 135 -1.29 -6.79 -5.49
C ALA A 135 -2.51 -5.87 -5.49
N ARG A 136 -2.28 -4.56 -5.35
CA ARG A 136 -3.33 -3.53 -5.43
C ARG A 136 -3.52 -3.07 -6.87
N ILE A 137 -4.76 -3.08 -7.35
CA ILE A 137 -5.16 -2.43 -8.60
C ILE A 137 -5.94 -1.16 -8.29
N ASN A 138 -5.53 -0.03 -8.87
CA ASN A 138 -6.13 1.29 -8.62
C ASN A 138 -7.10 1.66 -9.74
N MET A 139 -8.40 1.73 -9.43
CA MET A 139 -9.47 1.98 -10.41
C MET A 139 -9.59 3.45 -10.86
N CYS A 140 -8.81 4.38 -10.28
CA CYS A 140 -8.66 5.75 -10.80
C CYS A 140 -7.99 5.78 -12.19
N HIS A 141 -7.22 4.74 -12.51
CA HIS A 141 -6.44 4.63 -13.73
C HIS A 141 -6.68 3.27 -14.41
N GLY A 142 -6.35 3.20 -15.71
CA GLY A 142 -6.51 1.98 -16.49
C GLY A 142 -7.98 1.65 -16.82
N THR A 143 -8.16 0.68 -17.71
CA THR A 143 -9.48 0.13 -18.05
C THR A 143 -9.69 -1.19 -17.32
N ARG A 144 -10.94 -1.64 -17.20
CA ARG A 144 -11.27 -2.94 -16.60
C ARG A 144 -10.59 -4.10 -17.34
N GLU A 145 -10.43 -3.99 -18.66
CA GLU A 145 -9.72 -4.98 -19.47
C GLU A 145 -8.22 -5.03 -19.15
N TRP A 146 -7.61 -3.89 -18.84
CA TRP A 146 -6.21 -3.85 -18.38
C TRP A 146 -6.08 -4.50 -17.00
N HIS A 147 -6.95 -4.13 -16.06
CA HIS A 147 -6.98 -4.71 -14.71
C HIS A 147 -7.23 -6.22 -14.74
N LYS A 148 -8.12 -6.69 -15.61
CA LYS A 148 -8.38 -8.12 -15.81
C LYS A 148 -7.11 -8.89 -16.18
N ARG A 149 -6.30 -8.36 -17.11
CA ARG A 149 -5.02 -8.99 -17.48
C ARG A 149 -4.05 -9.06 -16.31
N VAL A 150 -4.01 -8.02 -15.47
CA VAL A 150 -3.20 -8.02 -14.24
C VAL A 150 -3.68 -9.10 -13.28
N ILE A 151 -4.99 -9.21 -13.04
CA ILE A 151 -5.61 -10.24 -12.19
C ILE A 151 -5.26 -11.65 -12.69
N GLU A 152 -5.40 -11.90 -14.00
CA GLU A 152 -5.07 -13.17 -14.63
C GLU A 152 -3.58 -13.53 -14.44
N ARG A 153 -2.67 -12.56 -14.56
CA ARG A 153 -1.23 -12.77 -14.35
C ARG A 153 -0.89 -13.06 -12.90
N VAL A 154 -1.48 -12.36 -11.93
CA VAL A 154 -1.28 -12.62 -10.49
C VAL A 154 -1.77 -14.02 -10.13
N ARG A 155 -2.91 -14.46 -10.68
CA ARG A 155 -3.42 -15.82 -10.49
C ARG A 155 -2.52 -16.87 -11.10
N ARG A 156 -2.09 -16.65 -12.35
CA ARG A 156 -1.12 -17.51 -13.01
C ARG A 156 0.18 -17.62 -12.21
N LEU A 157 0.65 -16.52 -11.63
CA LEU A 157 1.82 -16.52 -10.75
C LEU A 157 1.61 -17.40 -9.51
N ASN A 158 0.46 -17.29 -8.85
CA ASN A 158 0.11 -18.12 -7.72
C ASN A 158 0.04 -19.62 -8.09
N GLU A 159 -0.59 -19.95 -9.22
CA GLU A 159 -0.75 -21.32 -9.71
C GLU A 159 0.58 -21.95 -10.17
N GLU A 160 1.38 -21.24 -10.96
CA GLU A 160 2.61 -21.78 -11.57
C GLU A 160 3.78 -21.83 -10.59
N LYS A 161 3.89 -20.85 -9.69
CA LYS A 161 5.05 -20.71 -8.79
C LYS A 161 4.73 -21.03 -7.33
N GLY A 162 3.46 -21.27 -6.99
CA GLY A 162 3.04 -21.61 -5.63
C GLY A 162 3.03 -20.41 -4.66
N PHE A 163 2.98 -19.19 -5.18
CA PHE A 163 2.76 -17.99 -4.35
C PHE A 163 1.29 -17.90 -3.89
N ALA A 164 1.04 -17.03 -2.92
CA ALA A 164 -0.29 -16.72 -2.41
C ALA A 164 -0.47 -15.20 -2.33
N VAL A 165 -0.24 -14.51 -3.44
CA VAL A 165 -0.45 -13.07 -3.56
C VAL A 165 -1.95 -12.81 -3.67
N ALA A 166 -2.50 -12.05 -2.72
CA ALA A 166 -3.89 -11.62 -2.77
C ALA A 166 -4.07 -10.40 -3.69
N ILE A 167 -5.29 -10.15 -4.14
CA ILE A 167 -5.65 -9.08 -5.05
C ILE A 167 -6.58 -8.10 -4.34
N MET A 168 -6.20 -6.83 -4.30
CA MET A 168 -6.99 -5.75 -3.73
C MET A 168 -7.41 -4.77 -4.82
N MET A 169 -8.72 -4.57 -4.98
CA MET A 169 -9.27 -3.51 -5.82
C MET A 169 -9.50 -2.24 -5.01
N ASP A 170 -8.90 -1.12 -5.42
CA ASP A 170 -9.09 0.19 -4.80
C ASP A 170 -9.98 1.07 -5.69
N THR A 171 -11.12 1.51 -5.13
CA THR A 171 -12.12 2.34 -5.82
C THR A 171 -11.68 3.79 -5.98
N GLU A 172 -12.26 4.51 -6.94
CA GLU A 172 -11.92 5.92 -7.17
C GLU A 172 -12.56 6.83 -6.13
N GLY A 173 -13.82 6.54 -5.76
CA GLY A 173 -14.63 7.34 -4.87
C GLY A 173 -15.11 8.64 -5.53
N SER A 174 -15.94 9.40 -4.80
CA SER A 174 -16.45 10.69 -5.29
C SER A 174 -15.77 11.86 -4.59
N GLU A 175 -14.93 12.56 -5.34
CA GLU A 175 -14.30 13.81 -4.91
C GLU A 175 -14.33 14.86 -6.01
N ILE A 176 -14.06 16.09 -5.59
CA ILE A 176 -13.89 17.23 -6.47
C ILE A 176 -12.50 17.11 -7.08
N ARG A 177 -12.46 17.00 -8.41
CA ARG A 177 -11.25 16.87 -9.19
C ARG A 177 -11.25 17.88 -10.31
N MET A 178 -10.06 18.31 -10.70
CA MET A 178 -9.90 19.00 -11.97
C MET A 178 -10.14 18.06 -13.14
N GLY A 179 -10.63 18.60 -14.25
CA GLY A 179 -10.70 17.91 -15.51
C GLY A 179 -9.31 17.75 -16.14
N ASP A 180 -9.30 17.26 -17.37
CA ASP A 180 -8.08 17.22 -18.17
C ASP A 180 -7.54 18.64 -18.45
N LEU A 181 -6.25 18.72 -18.77
CA LEU A 181 -5.49 19.93 -19.12
C LEU A 181 -5.41 20.12 -20.64
N GLY A 182 -6.43 19.67 -21.38
CA GLY A 182 -6.49 19.80 -22.84
C GLY A 182 -5.48 18.89 -23.55
N GLY A 183 -5.26 17.68 -23.03
CA GLY A 183 -4.28 16.72 -23.53
C GLY A 183 -2.83 16.95 -23.06
N ALA A 184 -2.56 18.03 -22.32
CA ALA A 184 -1.26 18.23 -21.69
C ALA A 184 -1.08 17.28 -20.50
N SER A 185 0.12 16.73 -20.34
CA SER A 185 0.46 15.88 -19.20
C SER A 185 0.52 16.64 -17.87
N SER A 186 0.72 17.96 -17.93
CA SER A 186 0.78 18.85 -16.77
C SER A 186 0.66 20.31 -17.21
N ALA A 187 0.32 21.18 -16.26
CA ALA A 187 0.31 22.63 -16.44
C ALA A 187 0.97 23.29 -15.23
N LYS A 188 1.85 24.26 -15.46
CA LYS A 188 2.52 24.98 -14.37
C LYS A 188 1.75 26.27 -14.08
N ALA A 189 1.41 26.48 -12.81
CA ALA A 189 0.89 27.75 -12.32
C ALA A 189 2.04 28.56 -11.72
N GLU A 190 2.17 29.82 -12.11
CA GLU A 190 3.18 30.74 -11.58
C GLU A 190 2.55 31.73 -10.58
N ASP A 191 3.37 32.28 -9.69
CA ASP A 191 2.93 33.21 -8.64
C ASP A 191 2.18 34.42 -9.22
N GLY A 192 1.03 34.74 -8.60
CA GLY A 192 0.17 35.84 -9.02
C GLY A 192 -0.67 35.57 -10.29
N GLU A 193 -0.48 34.45 -11.00
CA GLU A 193 -1.29 34.13 -12.17
C GLU A 193 -2.76 33.92 -11.80
N ILE A 194 -3.66 34.36 -12.68
CA ILE A 194 -5.10 34.14 -12.51
C ILE A 194 -5.51 32.92 -13.35
N TRP A 195 -6.09 31.95 -12.66
CA TRP A 195 -6.66 30.74 -13.22
C TRP A 195 -8.18 30.73 -13.01
N THR A 196 -8.92 30.18 -13.98
CA THR A 196 -10.37 30.07 -13.90
C THR A 196 -10.77 28.61 -13.70
N PHE A 197 -11.43 28.31 -12.60
CA PHE A 197 -12.01 27.00 -12.32
C PHE A 197 -13.50 27.04 -12.61
N SER A 198 -13.99 26.19 -13.51
CA SER A 198 -15.36 26.25 -13.99
C SER A 198 -15.98 24.88 -14.11
N VAL A 199 -17.26 24.76 -13.76
CA VAL A 199 -18.04 23.53 -13.95
C VAL A 199 -18.52 23.36 -15.39
N ARG A 200 -18.37 24.40 -16.22
CA ARG A 200 -18.82 24.36 -17.62
C ARG A 200 -17.93 23.42 -18.44
N ALA A 201 -18.57 22.55 -19.21
CA ALA A 201 -17.89 21.87 -20.30
C ALA A 201 -17.46 22.92 -21.33
N PHE A 202 -16.21 22.86 -21.76
CA PHE A 202 -15.69 23.71 -22.83
C PHE A 202 -15.47 22.86 -24.06
N ASP A 203 -16.04 23.28 -25.19
CA ASP A 203 -15.62 22.78 -26.49
C ASP A 203 -14.21 23.29 -26.80
N SER A 204 -13.48 22.55 -27.63
CA SER A 204 -12.15 22.97 -28.09
C SER A 204 -12.27 24.15 -29.08
N PRO A 205 -11.43 25.21 -28.96
CA PRO A 205 -10.36 25.39 -28.00
C PRO A 205 -10.85 25.97 -26.66
N ARG A 206 -10.31 25.42 -25.58
CA ARG A 206 -10.57 25.89 -24.22
C ARG A 206 -9.97 27.29 -24.02
N PRO A 207 -10.62 28.17 -23.23
CA PRO A 207 -9.99 29.43 -22.82
C PRO A 207 -8.67 29.18 -22.08
N GLU A 208 -7.73 30.11 -22.24
CA GLU A 208 -6.42 30.05 -21.60
C GLU A 208 -6.55 30.00 -20.07
N ARG A 209 -5.66 29.26 -19.39
CA ARG A 209 -5.64 29.09 -17.91
C ARG A 209 -6.99 28.76 -17.28
N THR A 210 -7.80 27.99 -18.00
CA THR A 210 -9.09 27.53 -17.51
C THR A 210 -9.02 26.04 -17.22
N VAL A 211 -9.57 25.65 -16.07
CA VAL A 211 -9.64 24.28 -15.57
C VAL A 211 -11.11 23.95 -15.34
N ASN A 212 -11.51 22.75 -15.73
CA ASN A 212 -12.87 22.24 -15.57
C ASN A 212 -12.91 21.53 -14.21
N VAL A 213 -14.04 21.59 -13.53
CA VAL A 213 -14.22 20.92 -12.25
C VAL A 213 -15.38 19.95 -12.37
N ASN A 214 -15.21 18.72 -11.91
CA ASN A 214 -16.19 17.63 -12.04
C ASN A 214 -17.38 17.70 -11.05
N TYR A 215 -17.60 18.85 -10.41
CA TYR A 215 -18.61 19.03 -9.36
C TYR A 215 -19.45 20.28 -9.60
N ASP A 216 -20.71 20.08 -10.01
CA ASP A 216 -21.61 21.17 -10.39
C ASP A 216 -21.84 22.21 -9.28
N GLY A 217 -21.75 21.82 -8.00
CA GLY A 217 -21.92 22.70 -6.85
C GLY A 217 -20.68 23.53 -6.45
N PHE A 218 -19.62 23.50 -7.26
CA PHE A 218 -18.33 24.09 -6.92
C PHE A 218 -18.41 25.60 -6.68
N ALA A 219 -19.07 26.35 -7.57
CA ALA A 219 -19.17 27.81 -7.45
C ALA A 219 -20.07 28.25 -6.27
N GLU A 220 -21.02 27.40 -5.85
CA GLU A 220 -21.89 27.65 -4.71
C GLU A 220 -21.18 27.45 -3.37
N ASP A 221 -20.33 26.42 -3.27
CA ASP A 221 -19.63 26.06 -2.03
C ASP A 221 -18.44 27.00 -1.73
N VAL A 222 -17.81 27.55 -2.78
CA VAL A 222 -16.67 28.44 -2.68
C VAL A 222 -17.08 29.90 -2.41
N LYS A 223 -16.28 30.64 -1.63
CA LYS A 223 -16.41 32.09 -1.38
C LYS A 223 -15.12 32.82 -1.72
N ALA A 224 -15.22 34.13 -2.00
CA ALA A 224 -14.05 34.97 -2.17
C ALA A 224 -13.24 35.00 -0.87
N GLY A 225 -11.91 34.87 -0.99
CA GLY A 225 -10.98 34.71 0.13
C GLY A 225 -10.74 33.26 0.56
N ASP A 226 -11.50 32.28 0.05
CA ASP A 226 -11.19 30.87 0.31
C ASP A 226 -9.87 30.48 -0.38
N GLU A 227 -9.13 29.54 0.22
CA GLU A 227 -7.93 28.94 -0.36
C GLU A 227 -8.33 27.67 -1.11
N LEU A 228 -7.98 27.56 -2.39
CA LEU A 228 -8.16 26.37 -3.21
C LEU A 228 -6.82 25.64 -3.32
N LEU A 229 -6.77 24.40 -2.83
CA LEU A 229 -5.59 23.55 -2.86
C LEU A 229 -5.75 22.48 -3.94
N VAL A 230 -4.68 22.28 -4.71
CA VAL A 230 -4.55 21.20 -5.70
C VAL A 230 -3.64 20.11 -5.12
N ASP A 231 -4.09 18.85 -5.15
CA ASP A 231 -3.36 17.66 -4.64
C ASP A 231 -2.69 17.89 -3.27
N GLY A 232 -3.46 18.34 -2.28
CA GLY A 232 -2.96 18.52 -0.92
C GLY A 232 -1.97 19.67 -0.75
N GLY A 233 -1.95 20.63 -1.68
CA GLY A 233 -1.13 21.85 -1.58
C GLY A 233 0.09 21.86 -2.50
N MET A 234 0.15 20.99 -3.52
CA MET A 234 1.14 21.12 -4.60
C MET A 234 1.04 22.46 -5.33
N VAL A 235 -0.18 22.99 -5.42
CA VAL A 235 -0.46 24.36 -5.87
C VAL A 235 -1.54 24.94 -4.97
N ARG A 236 -1.39 26.21 -4.58
CA ARG A 236 -2.39 26.94 -3.81
C ARG A 236 -2.87 28.16 -4.59
N PHE A 237 -4.18 28.37 -4.56
CA PHE A 237 -4.80 29.57 -5.07
C PHE A 237 -5.67 30.26 -4.02
N GLU A 238 -5.77 31.58 -4.09
CA GLU A 238 -6.75 32.40 -3.37
C GLU A 238 -7.93 32.71 -4.30
N VAL A 239 -9.16 32.47 -3.85
CA VAL A 239 -10.35 32.80 -4.64
C VAL A 239 -10.57 34.31 -4.65
N ILE A 240 -10.50 34.92 -5.83
CA ILE A 240 -10.66 36.36 -6.02
C ILE A 240 -12.14 36.73 -6.12
N GLU A 241 -12.84 36.11 -7.07
CA GLU A 241 -14.22 36.44 -7.40
C GLU A 241 -14.92 35.27 -8.08
N LYS A 242 -16.26 35.32 -8.08
CA LYS A 242 -17.12 34.36 -8.77
C LYS A 242 -17.93 35.07 -9.85
N ILE A 243 -17.91 34.53 -11.06
CA ILE A 243 -18.65 35.05 -12.22
C ILE A 243 -19.54 33.92 -12.73
N GLY A 244 -20.76 33.86 -12.19
CA GLY A 244 -21.67 32.73 -12.46
C GLY A 244 -21.04 31.40 -12.02
N PRO A 245 -20.90 30.40 -12.92
CA PRO A 245 -20.29 29.11 -12.62
C PRO A 245 -18.76 29.12 -12.64
N ASP A 246 -18.13 30.25 -12.97
CA ASP A 246 -16.68 30.39 -13.05
C ASP A 246 -16.13 31.01 -11.77
N VAL A 247 -15.10 30.40 -11.21
CA VAL A 247 -14.37 30.87 -10.03
C VAL A 247 -12.98 31.30 -10.48
N LYS A 248 -12.65 32.58 -10.30
CA LYS A 248 -11.30 33.07 -10.59
C LYS A 248 -10.45 33.00 -9.34
N CYS A 249 -9.30 32.36 -9.46
CA CYS A 249 -8.37 32.19 -8.37
C CYS A 249 -6.98 32.73 -8.75
N ARG A 250 -6.31 33.40 -7.81
CA ARG A 250 -4.92 33.87 -7.95
C ARG A 250 -4.00 32.80 -7.39
N CYS A 251 -2.99 32.38 -8.13
CA CYS A 251 -1.97 31.48 -7.61
C CYS A 251 -1.18 32.20 -6.50
N THR A 252 -1.10 31.58 -5.34
CA THR A 252 -0.34 32.06 -4.18
C THR A 252 0.88 31.20 -3.92
N ASP A 253 0.77 29.88 -4.14
CA ASP A 253 1.90 28.96 -4.11
C ASP A 253 2.05 28.30 -5.50
N PRO A 254 3.08 28.68 -6.28
CA PRO A 254 3.27 28.16 -7.62
C PRO A 254 3.68 26.69 -7.61
N GLY A 255 3.26 25.96 -8.63
CA GLY A 255 3.57 24.53 -8.74
C GLY A 255 2.99 23.89 -9.99
N LEU A 256 3.06 22.56 -10.02
CA LEU A 256 2.60 21.76 -11.14
C LEU A 256 1.19 21.22 -10.86
N MET A 257 0.27 21.46 -11.77
CA MET A 257 -1.06 20.84 -11.77
C MET A 257 -1.04 19.64 -12.72
N LEU A 258 -1.53 18.51 -12.22
CA LEU A 258 -1.66 17.28 -12.98
C LEU A 258 -3.13 17.05 -13.39
N PRO A 259 -3.41 16.42 -14.54
CA PRO A 259 -4.78 16.09 -14.92
C PRO A 259 -5.47 15.24 -13.84
N ARG A 260 -6.74 15.54 -13.55
CA ARG A 260 -7.53 14.80 -12.54
C ARG A 260 -7.04 14.91 -11.08
N ALA A 261 -6.19 15.89 -10.79
CA ALA A 261 -5.80 16.23 -9.42
C ALA A 261 -7.03 16.52 -8.54
N ASN A 262 -6.91 16.19 -7.26
CA ASN A 262 -7.90 16.50 -6.25
C ASN A 262 -7.94 18.03 -5.99
N LEU A 263 -9.13 18.55 -5.72
CA LEU A 263 -9.36 19.94 -5.33
C LEU A 263 -10.04 19.98 -3.95
N THR A 264 -9.40 20.65 -2.99
CA THR A 264 -10.01 21.00 -1.71
C THR A 264 -10.04 22.51 -1.52
N PHE A 265 -11.01 23.02 -0.75
CA PHE A 265 -11.09 24.44 -0.43
C PHE A 265 -11.16 24.65 1.08
N TRP A 266 -10.44 25.66 1.54
CA TRP A 266 -10.18 25.97 2.93
C TRP A 266 -10.61 27.40 3.24
N ARG A 267 -11.19 27.60 4.42
CA ARG A 267 -11.62 28.89 4.94
C ARG A 267 -11.20 28.99 6.39
N ASP A 268 -10.49 30.05 6.74
CA ASP A 268 -10.00 30.31 8.10
C ASP A 268 -9.23 29.11 8.71
N GLY A 269 -8.40 28.45 7.89
CA GLY A 269 -7.59 27.30 8.30
C GLY A 269 -8.38 26.00 8.53
N SER A 270 -9.62 25.91 8.04
CA SER A 270 -10.45 24.70 8.09
C SER A 270 -10.99 24.32 6.72
N LEU A 271 -11.08 23.02 6.46
CA LEU A 271 -11.71 22.49 5.26
C LEU A 271 -13.17 22.90 5.17
N VAL A 272 -13.59 23.42 4.02
CA VAL A 272 -14.97 23.83 3.76
C VAL A 272 -15.83 22.61 3.42
N ARG A 273 -16.93 22.52 4.16
CA ARG A 273 -17.89 21.41 4.11
C ARG A 273 -19.29 21.99 3.96
N GLU A 274 -19.73 22.13 2.72
CA GLU A 274 -21.02 22.71 2.33
C GLU A 274 -21.82 21.63 1.59
N ARG A 275 -22.23 21.83 0.33
CA ARG A 275 -22.96 20.81 -0.45
C ARG A 275 -22.07 19.65 -0.87
N ASN A 276 -20.77 19.87 -1.01
CA ASN A 276 -19.76 18.84 -1.34
C ASN A 276 -19.75 17.67 -0.33
N ALA A 277 -20.17 17.93 0.91
CA ALA A 277 -20.36 16.91 1.93
C ALA A 277 -21.33 15.80 1.49
N MET A 278 -22.31 16.13 0.65
CA MET A 278 -23.38 15.23 0.19
C MET A 278 -22.99 14.41 -1.04
N LEU A 279 -21.77 14.55 -1.56
CA LEU A 279 -21.28 13.68 -2.63
C LEU A 279 -21.36 12.20 -2.18
N PRO A 280 -21.88 11.30 -3.01
CA PRO A 280 -22.04 9.90 -2.64
C PRO A 280 -20.66 9.25 -2.43
N THR A 281 -20.47 8.47 -1.37
CA THR A 281 -19.17 7.79 -1.18
C THR A 281 -18.83 6.84 -2.34
N ILE A 282 -19.82 6.11 -2.85
CA ILE A 282 -19.67 5.19 -3.98
C ILE A 282 -20.36 5.80 -5.20
N SER A 283 -19.58 6.16 -6.21
CA SER A 283 -20.09 6.74 -7.45
C SER A 283 -20.76 5.67 -8.34
N SER A 284 -21.50 6.11 -9.37
CA SER A 284 -22.05 5.19 -10.39
C SER A 284 -20.96 4.40 -11.11
N LYS A 285 -19.76 5.00 -11.29
CA LYS A 285 -18.60 4.31 -11.85
C LYS A 285 -18.09 3.25 -10.88
N ASP A 286 -17.95 3.59 -9.60
CA ASP A 286 -17.47 2.66 -8.57
C ASP A 286 -18.38 1.43 -8.45
N TRP A 287 -19.70 1.57 -8.54
CA TRP A 287 -20.61 0.41 -8.53
C TRP A 287 -20.33 -0.56 -9.69
N LEU A 288 -20.03 -0.05 -10.88
CA LEU A 288 -19.64 -0.88 -12.03
C LEU A 288 -18.26 -1.51 -11.83
N ASP A 289 -17.32 -0.79 -11.20
CA ASP A 289 -16.00 -1.31 -10.86
C ASP A 289 -16.09 -2.40 -9.76
N ILE A 290 -16.98 -2.23 -8.78
CA ILE A 290 -17.30 -3.24 -7.75
C ILE A 290 -17.91 -4.49 -8.37
N ASP A 291 -18.88 -4.35 -9.28
CA ASP A 291 -19.44 -5.50 -10.01
C ASP A 291 -18.36 -6.25 -10.79
N PHE A 292 -17.41 -5.52 -11.40
CA PHE A 292 -16.24 -6.10 -12.04
C PHE A 292 -15.34 -6.84 -11.03
N GLY A 293 -15.01 -6.23 -9.89
CA GLY A 293 -14.20 -6.86 -8.84
C GLY A 293 -14.85 -8.13 -8.27
N ILE A 294 -16.18 -8.13 -8.08
CA ILE A 294 -16.93 -9.32 -7.66
C ILE A 294 -16.86 -10.41 -8.73
N ALA A 295 -17.10 -10.06 -10.00
CA ALA A 295 -17.09 -11.01 -11.12
C ALA A 295 -15.70 -11.61 -11.34
N GLU A 296 -14.65 -10.80 -11.19
CA GLU A 296 -13.28 -11.27 -11.27
C GLU A 296 -12.84 -11.96 -9.99
N GLY A 297 -13.55 -11.90 -8.87
CA GLY A 297 -13.22 -12.60 -7.62
C GLY A 297 -11.95 -12.09 -6.94
N VAL A 298 -11.84 -10.77 -6.76
CA VAL A 298 -10.75 -10.16 -5.95
C VAL A 298 -10.86 -10.60 -4.49
N ASP A 299 -9.80 -10.45 -3.70
CA ASP A 299 -9.80 -10.81 -2.26
C ASP A 299 -10.27 -9.65 -1.39
N PHE A 300 -9.91 -8.42 -1.78
CA PHE A 300 -10.24 -7.20 -1.04
C PHE A 300 -10.85 -6.13 -1.95
N ILE A 301 -11.81 -5.38 -1.42
CA ILE A 301 -12.27 -4.12 -2.00
C ILE A 301 -11.97 -3.00 -1.00
N ALA A 302 -11.08 -2.08 -1.38
CA ALA A 302 -10.78 -0.86 -0.63
C ALA A 302 -11.69 0.29 -1.11
N ILE A 303 -12.50 0.81 -0.20
CA ILE A 303 -13.46 1.88 -0.50
C ILE A 303 -12.89 3.23 -0.10
N SER A 304 -12.87 4.13 -1.08
CA SER A 304 -12.39 5.50 -0.94
C SER A 304 -13.43 6.40 -0.29
N PHE A 305 -12.98 7.40 0.47
CA PHE A 305 -13.76 8.48 1.10
C PHE A 305 -14.95 7.98 1.92
N VAL A 306 -14.72 6.97 2.76
CA VAL A 306 -15.77 6.40 3.61
C VAL A 306 -16.23 7.41 4.65
N LYS A 307 -17.51 7.76 4.64
CA LYS A 307 -18.09 8.78 5.54
C LYS A 307 -18.86 8.19 6.72
N SER A 308 -19.35 6.95 6.61
CA SER A 308 -20.19 6.33 7.65
C SER A 308 -20.15 4.80 7.58
N ALA A 309 -20.52 4.16 8.70
CA ALA A 309 -20.67 2.71 8.78
C ALA A 309 -21.77 2.17 7.84
N GLU A 310 -22.80 2.97 7.54
CA GLU A 310 -23.90 2.58 6.66
C GLU A 310 -23.41 2.24 5.24
N VAL A 311 -22.47 3.03 4.70
CA VAL A 311 -21.90 2.77 3.37
C VAL A 311 -21.22 1.41 3.32
N ILE A 312 -20.46 1.06 4.36
CA ILE A 312 -19.77 -0.22 4.47
C ILE A 312 -20.77 -1.37 4.55
N ASN A 313 -21.78 -1.26 5.42
CA ASN A 313 -22.81 -2.29 5.59
C ASN A 313 -23.63 -2.50 4.30
N HIS A 314 -23.94 -1.41 3.59
CA HIS A 314 -24.63 -1.48 2.30
C HIS A 314 -23.77 -2.22 1.27
N LEU A 315 -22.49 -1.89 1.14
CA LEU A 315 -21.59 -2.59 0.24
C LEU A 315 -21.46 -4.08 0.57
N LYS A 316 -21.27 -4.44 1.85
CA LYS A 316 -21.18 -5.85 2.26
C LYS A 316 -22.46 -6.62 1.92
N SER A 317 -23.62 -6.01 2.14
CA SER A 317 -24.90 -6.58 1.74
C SER A 317 -25.02 -6.74 0.22
N TYR A 318 -24.53 -5.77 -0.54
CA TYR A 318 -24.51 -5.80 -2.00
C TYR A 318 -23.62 -6.92 -2.55
N ILE A 319 -22.42 -7.10 -1.98
CA ILE A 319 -21.49 -8.19 -2.32
C ILE A 319 -22.15 -9.54 -2.02
N ALA A 320 -22.67 -9.73 -0.80
CA ALA A 320 -23.31 -10.98 -0.38
C ALA A 320 -24.52 -11.35 -1.24
N ALA A 321 -25.26 -10.37 -1.76
CA ALA A 321 -26.39 -10.60 -2.65
C ALA A 321 -25.96 -11.12 -4.04
N ARG A 322 -24.79 -10.71 -4.53
CA ARG A 322 -24.26 -11.06 -5.86
C ARG A 322 -23.38 -12.29 -5.86
N SER A 323 -22.67 -12.53 -4.77
CA SER A 323 -21.80 -13.68 -4.60
C SER A 323 -21.90 -14.19 -3.17
N ARG A 324 -22.81 -15.15 -2.97
CA ARG A 324 -23.14 -15.70 -1.63
C ARG A 324 -21.99 -16.43 -0.96
N ASP A 325 -21.08 -16.96 -1.77
CA ASP A 325 -19.90 -17.73 -1.32
C ASP A 325 -18.61 -16.89 -1.48
N SER A 326 -18.72 -15.58 -1.70
CA SER A 326 -17.57 -14.71 -1.79
C SER A 326 -17.09 -14.30 -0.40
N ASP A 327 -15.80 -14.54 -0.16
CA ASP A 327 -15.07 -14.08 1.02
C ASP A 327 -14.39 -12.71 0.78
N ILE A 328 -14.93 -11.86 -0.10
CA ILE A 328 -14.38 -10.52 -0.35
C ILE A 328 -14.46 -9.69 0.94
N ALA A 329 -13.30 -9.27 1.42
CA ALA A 329 -13.19 -8.39 2.58
C ALA A 329 -13.23 -6.91 2.17
N VAL A 330 -13.95 -6.10 2.94
CA VAL A 330 -14.08 -4.65 2.69
C VAL A 330 -13.11 -3.88 3.58
N ILE A 331 -12.22 -3.11 2.96
CA ILE A 331 -11.25 -2.23 3.63
C ILE A 331 -11.73 -0.79 3.52
N ALA A 332 -11.98 -0.12 4.65
CA ALA A 332 -12.33 1.30 4.64
C ALA A 332 -11.08 2.18 4.57
N LYS A 333 -10.98 3.05 3.57
CA LYS A 333 -9.93 4.08 3.51
C LYS A 333 -10.33 5.25 4.39
N ILE A 334 -9.51 5.52 5.40
CA ILE A 334 -9.66 6.64 6.33
C ILE A 334 -8.84 7.80 5.77
N GLU A 335 -9.53 8.65 5.01
CA GLU A 335 -8.91 9.71 4.21
C GLU A 335 -9.70 11.02 4.19
N SER A 336 -10.73 11.15 5.02
CA SER A 336 -11.51 12.38 5.10
C SER A 336 -11.80 12.80 6.55
N VAL A 337 -12.12 14.07 6.74
CA VAL A 337 -12.56 14.59 8.06
C VAL A 337 -13.81 13.87 8.57
N ASP A 338 -14.71 13.42 7.69
CA ASP A 338 -15.88 12.63 8.11
C ASP A 338 -15.48 11.26 8.63
N SER A 339 -14.52 10.61 7.94
CA SER A 339 -13.99 9.32 8.35
C SER A 339 -13.39 9.41 9.76
N LEU A 340 -12.71 10.52 10.09
CA LEU A 340 -12.16 10.74 11.43
C LEU A 340 -13.25 10.98 12.49
N LYS A 341 -14.35 11.66 12.16
CA LYS A 341 -15.46 11.89 13.09
C LYS A 341 -16.19 10.59 13.42
N ASN A 342 -16.34 9.71 12.44
CA ASN A 342 -17.09 8.45 12.53
C ASN A 342 -16.14 7.23 12.58
N LEU A 343 -14.93 7.42 13.11
CA LEU A 343 -13.82 6.47 12.94
C LEU A 343 -14.13 5.08 13.51
N GLU A 344 -14.61 5.04 14.75
CA GLU A 344 -14.87 3.77 15.45
C GLU A 344 -15.98 2.95 14.77
N GLU A 345 -17.11 3.58 14.41
CA GLU A 345 -18.22 2.90 13.74
C GLU A 345 -17.83 2.37 12.36
N ILE A 346 -17.03 3.13 11.60
CA ILE A 346 -16.55 2.74 10.28
C ILE A 346 -15.63 1.52 10.41
N ILE A 347 -14.65 1.56 11.32
CA ILE A 347 -13.72 0.45 11.54
C ILE A 347 -14.48 -0.80 12.00
N GLN A 348 -15.45 -0.65 12.91
CA GLN A 348 -16.25 -1.76 13.42
C GLN A 348 -17.05 -2.47 12.32
N ALA A 349 -17.66 -1.70 11.40
CA ALA A 349 -18.42 -2.24 10.27
C ALA A 349 -17.54 -2.87 9.18
N SER A 350 -16.28 -2.43 9.08
CA SER A 350 -15.32 -2.87 8.04
C SER A 350 -14.60 -4.15 8.41
N ASP A 351 -14.00 -4.83 7.43
CA ASP A 351 -13.14 -5.99 7.66
C ASP A 351 -11.69 -5.59 7.95
N GLY A 352 -11.33 -4.35 7.61
CA GLY A 352 -10.08 -3.69 7.95
C GLY A 352 -10.13 -2.21 7.59
N ALA A 353 -9.04 -1.50 7.85
CA ALA A 353 -8.91 -0.09 7.51
C ALA A 353 -7.58 0.23 6.81
N MET A 354 -7.55 1.30 6.04
CA MET A 354 -6.35 1.84 5.41
C MET A 354 -6.20 3.30 5.80
N VAL A 355 -5.07 3.66 6.42
CA VAL A 355 -4.68 5.05 6.62
C VAL A 355 -4.12 5.57 5.30
N ALA A 356 -4.97 6.22 4.50
CA ALA A 356 -4.59 6.77 3.20
C ALA A 356 -4.11 8.23 3.38
N ARG A 357 -2.82 8.37 3.65
CA ARG A 357 -2.21 9.61 4.16
C ARG A 357 -2.18 10.75 3.14
N GLY A 358 -2.10 10.42 1.85
CA GLY A 358 -2.09 11.42 0.78
C GLY A 358 -3.36 12.26 0.78
N ASP A 359 -4.50 11.61 0.59
CA ASP A 359 -5.81 12.25 0.61
C ASP A 359 -6.15 12.81 2.00
N LEU A 360 -5.78 12.11 3.08
CA LEU A 360 -5.97 12.63 4.44
C LEU A 360 -5.21 13.95 4.66
N GLY A 361 -3.97 14.07 4.17
CA GLY A 361 -3.17 15.29 4.26
C GLY A 361 -3.72 16.47 3.44
N ALA A 362 -4.62 16.22 2.48
CA ALA A 362 -5.36 17.26 1.78
C ALA A 362 -6.60 17.75 2.55
N GLN A 363 -7.03 16.99 3.56
CA GLN A 363 -8.30 17.17 4.28
C GLN A 363 -8.11 17.71 5.70
N ILE A 364 -6.94 17.49 6.31
CA ILE A 364 -6.53 18.02 7.63
C ILE A 364 -5.16 18.68 7.54
N PRO A 365 -4.79 19.58 8.46
CA PRO A 365 -3.44 20.15 8.49
C PRO A 365 -2.38 19.04 8.55
N LEU A 366 -1.31 19.19 7.75
CA LEU A 366 -0.31 18.14 7.54
C LEU A 366 0.33 17.66 8.86
N GLU A 367 0.48 18.54 9.84
CA GLU A 367 1.05 18.24 11.15
C GLU A 367 0.13 17.37 12.02
N GLN A 368 -1.15 17.25 11.66
CA GLN A 368 -2.12 16.38 12.32
C GLN A 368 -2.18 14.97 11.73
N VAL A 369 -1.64 14.74 10.54
CA VAL A 369 -1.65 13.42 9.89
C VAL A 369 -0.95 12.34 10.73
N PRO A 370 0.23 12.58 11.35
CA PRO A 370 0.89 11.56 12.17
C PRO A 370 0.08 11.14 13.39
N SER A 371 -0.59 12.09 14.07
CA SER A 371 -1.42 11.78 15.23
C SER A 371 -2.72 11.08 14.83
N ALA A 372 -3.32 11.46 13.70
CA ALA A 372 -4.47 10.76 13.13
C ALA A 372 -4.12 9.31 12.77
N GLN A 373 -2.99 9.06 12.09
CA GLN A 373 -2.49 7.71 11.79
C GLN A 373 -2.39 6.87 13.07
N GLN A 374 -1.73 7.39 14.11
CA GLN A 374 -1.55 6.68 15.37
C GLN A 374 -2.90 6.30 15.99
N ASN A 375 -3.87 7.24 16.01
CA ASN A 375 -5.21 6.98 16.54
C ASN A 375 -5.94 5.90 15.74
N ILE A 376 -5.92 5.97 14.40
CA ILE A 376 -6.56 4.98 13.53
C ILE A 376 -5.97 3.59 13.78
N VAL A 377 -4.64 3.47 13.82
CA VAL A 377 -3.95 2.20 14.11
C VAL A 377 -4.33 1.66 15.50
N GLN A 378 -4.38 2.52 16.51
CA GLN A 378 -4.77 2.13 17.87
C GLN A 378 -6.20 1.57 17.93
N ILE A 379 -7.17 2.25 17.32
CA ILE A 379 -8.57 1.81 17.29
C ILE A 379 -8.71 0.49 16.52
N CYS A 380 -8.06 0.36 15.35
CA CYS A 380 -8.06 -0.89 14.60
C CYS A 380 -7.57 -2.06 15.46
N ARG A 381 -6.47 -1.87 16.20
CA ARG A 381 -5.93 -2.87 17.11
C ARG A 381 -6.86 -3.20 18.28
N GLN A 382 -7.54 -2.21 18.85
CA GLN A 382 -8.52 -2.43 19.91
C GLN A 382 -9.73 -3.24 19.41
N LEU A 383 -10.12 -3.04 18.15
CA LEU A 383 -11.25 -3.73 17.51
C LEU A 383 -10.84 -5.01 16.77
N ASN A 384 -9.59 -5.45 16.87
CA ASN A 384 -9.03 -6.60 16.14
C ASN A 384 -9.26 -6.53 14.62
N LYS A 385 -9.14 -5.34 14.05
CA LYS A 385 -9.22 -5.10 12.61
C LYS A 385 -7.83 -4.87 12.03
N PRO A 386 -7.47 -5.52 10.91
CA PRO A 386 -6.21 -5.27 10.23
C PRO A 386 -6.15 -3.81 9.73
N VAL A 387 -4.99 -3.19 9.86
CA VAL A 387 -4.74 -1.82 9.41
C VAL A 387 -3.55 -1.71 8.46
N ILE A 388 -3.76 -0.99 7.37
CA ILE A 388 -2.76 -0.71 6.33
C ILE A 388 -2.33 0.75 6.45
N VAL A 389 -1.03 1.03 6.50
CA VAL A 389 -0.52 2.40 6.36
C VAL A 389 -0.06 2.60 4.91
N ALA A 390 -0.59 3.65 4.27
CA ALA A 390 -0.50 3.87 2.84
C ALA A 390 -0.06 5.28 2.45
N SER A 391 0.43 5.38 1.21
CA SER A 391 0.85 6.60 0.50
C SER A 391 2.16 7.20 1.00
N GLN A 392 3.07 7.55 0.07
CA GLN A 392 4.30 8.32 0.30
C GLN A 392 5.23 7.74 1.38
N LEU A 393 5.30 6.41 1.52
CA LEU A 393 6.24 5.78 2.46
C LEU A 393 7.68 5.87 1.93
N LEU A 394 7.87 5.74 0.62
CA LEU A 394 9.17 5.78 -0.05
C LEU A 394 9.09 6.63 -1.35
N GLU A 395 8.33 7.73 -1.34
CA GLU A 395 7.96 8.52 -2.53
C GLU A 395 9.16 8.90 -3.42
N SER A 396 10.29 9.29 -2.82
CA SER A 396 11.52 9.63 -3.55
C SER A 396 12.05 8.48 -4.40
N MET A 397 11.70 7.23 -4.07
CA MET A 397 12.13 6.05 -4.80
C MET A 397 11.40 5.82 -6.13
N ILE A 398 10.41 6.67 -6.45
CA ILE A 398 9.87 6.77 -7.81
C ILE A 398 10.99 7.18 -8.78
N GLU A 399 11.82 8.14 -8.39
CA GLU A 399 12.87 8.71 -9.23
C GLU A 399 14.28 8.27 -8.83
N TYR A 400 14.51 7.94 -7.56
CA TYR A 400 15.84 7.67 -7.02
C TYR A 400 15.99 6.23 -6.50
N PRO A 401 17.17 5.61 -6.62
CA PRO A 401 17.37 4.22 -6.21
C PRO A 401 17.45 4.01 -4.70
N THR A 402 17.49 5.08 -3.91
CA THR A 402 17.73 5.07 -2.46
C THR A 402 16.76 6.04 -1.78
N PRO A 403 16.12 5.65 -0.67
CA PRO A 403 15.20 6.52 0.04
C PRO A 403 15.94 7.59 0.86
N THR A 404 15.20 8.61 1.26
CA THR A 404 15.63 9.57 2.26
C THR A 404 15.64 8.96 3.67
N ARG A 405 16.31 9.63 4.61
CA ARG A 405 16.29 9.21 6.02
C ARG A 405 14.92 9.44 6.67
N ALA A 406 14.17 10.44 6.20
CA ALA A 406 12.82 10.72 6.66
C ALA A 406 11.86 9.57 6.30
N GLU A 407 11.93 9.07 5.06
CA GLU A 407 11.13 7.93 4.59
C GLU A 407 11.44 6.64 5.35
N VAL A 408 12.73 6.36 5.61
CA VAL A 408 13.11 5.20 6.46
C VAL A 408 12.57 5.33 7.87
N ALA A 409 12.59 6.54 8.45
CA ALA A 409 12.03 6.80 9.77
C ALA A 409 10.50 6.63 9.78
N ASP A 410 9.82 7.07 8.72
CA ASP A 410 8.37 6.94 8.54
C ASP A 410 7.93 5.47 8.46
N VAL A 411 8.60 4.68 7.61
CA VAL A 411 8.39 3.21 7.56
C VAL A 411 8.64 2.59 8.93
N SER A 412 9.71 3.00 9.62
CA SER A 412 10.03 2.45 10.95
C SER A 412 8.95 2.74 11.98
N GLU A 413 8.40 3.95 11.93
CA GLU A 413 7.35 4.41 12.83
C GLU A 413 6.03 3.68 12.56
N ALA A 414 5.64 3.49 11.31
CA ALA A 414 4.44 2.72 10.96
C ALA A 414 4.50 1.27 11.48
N VAL A 415 5.66 0.62 11.39
CA VAL A 415 5.88 -0.73 11.95
C VAL A 415 5.85 -0.70 13.48
N ARG A 416 6.46 0.32 14.11
CA ARG A 416 6.46 0.49 15.58
C ARG A 416 5.05 0.71 16.14
N GLN A 417 4.20 1.42 15.39
CA GLN A 417 2.77 1.59 15.69
C GLN A 417 1.97 0.28 15.54
N ARG A 418 2.60 -0.77 14.99
CA ARG A 418 2.04 -2.10 14.73
C ARG A 418 0.97 -2.08 13.65
N ALA A 419 1.23 -1.38 12.55
CA ALA A 419 0.48 -1.57 11.32
C ALA A 419 0.63 -3.03 10.83
N ASP A 420 -0.48 -3.63 10.39
CA ASP A 420 -0.47 -5.01 9.88
C ASP A 420 0.12 -5.09 8.48
N ALA A 421 -0.02 -4.02 7.68
CA ALA A 421 0.57 -3.91 6.37
C ALA A 421 1.04 -2.49 6.04
N LEU A 422 2.03 -2.42 5.15
CA LEU A 422 2.53 -1.20 4.55
C LEU A 422 2.32 -1.25 3.04
N MET A 423 2.03 -0.12 2.41
CA MET A 423 1.67 -0.05 1.00
C MET A 423 2.56 0.87 0.17
N LEU A 424 3.12 0.34 -0.91
CA LEU A 424 3.71 1.12 -1.99
C LEU A 424 2.64 1.53 -3.00
N SER A 425 2.63 2.81 -3.34
CA SER A 425 1.72 3.44 -4.30
C SER A 425 2.46 3.69 -5.62
N GLY A 426 2.85 4.94 -5.90
CA GLY A 426 3.58 5.33 -7.10
C GLY A 426 4.92 4.61 -7.24
N GLU A 427 5.57 4.32 -6.11
CA GLU A 427 6.89 3.66 -6.02
C GLU A 427 6.92 2.32 -6.77
N SER A 428 5.83 1.56 -6.67
CA SER A 428 5.69 0.25 -7.31
C SER A 428 4.87 0.29 -8.61
N ALA A 429 4.00 1.28 -8.79
CA ALA A 429 3.14 1.35 -9.97
C ALA A 429 3.88 1.91 -11.20
N MET A 430 4.66 2.97 -11.01
CA MET A 430 5.32 3.70 -12.10
C MET A 430 6.78 4.09 -11.81
N GLY A 431 7.28 3.80 -10.61
CA GLY A 431 8.65 4.14 -10.21
C GLY A 431 9.71 3.43 -11.05
N GLN A 432 10.89 4.04 -11.12
CA GLN A 432 12.06 3.46 -11.82
C GLN A 432 12.69 2.29 -11.06
N TYR A 433 12.39 2.15 -9.76
CA TYR A 433 13.02 1.19 -8.86
C TYR A 433 12.03 0.40 -7.98
N PRO A 434 11.00 -0.25 -8.56
CA PRO A 434 9.94 -0.91 -7.80
C PRO A 434 10.48 -2.02 -6.88
N ASP A 435 11.40 -2.86 -7.39
CA ASP A 435 12.01 -3.94 -6.61
C ASP A 435 12.86 -3.42 -5.44
N LYS A 436 13.57 -2.31 -5.65
CA LYS A 436 14.38 -1.68 -4.58
C LYS A 436 13.50 -1.06 -3.52
N ALA A 437 12.43 -0.37 -3.91
CA ALA A 437 11.46 0.19 -2.97
C ALA A 437 10.85 -0.92 -2.10
N LEU A 438 10.47 -2.05 -2.71
CA LEU A 438 9.98 -3.21 -1.98
C LEU A 438 11.05 -3.80 -1.03
N ALA A 439 12.29 -3.93 -1.50
CA ALA A 439 13.40 -4.45 -0.70
C ALA A 439 13.70 -3.56 0.53
N VAL A 440 13.64 -2.24 0.36
CA VAL A 440 13.77 -1.28 1.47
C VAL A 440 12.62 -1.46 2.46
N LEU A 441 11.38 -1.46 1.98
CA LEU A 441 10.20 -1.60 2.84
C LEU A 441 10.25 -2.91 3.65
N ARG A 442 10.66 -4.01 3.01
CA ARG A 442 10.91 -5.30 3.65
C ARG A 442 12.02 -5.23 4.71
N SER A 443 13.19 -4.71 4.34
CA SER A 443 14.37 -4.72 5.21
C SER A 443 14.17 -3.87 6.47
N VAL A 444 13.57 -2.69 6.31
CA VAL A 444 13.23 -1.82 7.45
C VAL A 444 12.21 -2.51 8.35
N SER A 445 11.15 -3.11 7.78
CA SER A 445 10.14 -3.84 8.57
C SER A 445 10.76 -4.97 9.40
N VAL A 446 11.59 -5.82 8.78
CA VAL A 446 12.28 -6.92 9.49
C VAL A 446 13.19 -6.39 10.59
N ARG A 447 13.94 -5.30 10.31
CA ARG A 447 14.85 -4.72 11.31
C ARG A 447 14.09 -4.19 12.53
N ILE A 448 12.99 -3.48 12.33
CA ILE A 448 12.18 -2.92 13.43
C ILE A 448 11.45 -4.02 14.20
N GLU A 449 10.89 -5.02 13.52
CA GLU A 449 10.30 -6.20 14.17
C GLU A 449 11.32 -6.99 15.01
N LYS A 450 12.58 -7.06 14.56
CA LYS A 450 13.67 -7.67 15.32
C LYS A 450 14.08 -6.81 16.52
N TRP A 451 14.29 -5.52 16.30
CA TRP A 451 14.67 -4.57 17.36
C TRP A 451 13.62 -4.52 18.47
N TRP A 452 12.34 -4.48 18.12
CA TRP A 452 11.24 -4.52 19.09
C TRP A 452 11.26 -5.78 19.95
N ARG A 453 11.57 -6.94 19.35
CA ARG A 453 11.72 -8.20 20.10
C ARG A 453 12.90 -8.13 21.07
N GLU A 454 14.05 -7.61 20.62
CA GLU A 454 15.25 -7.46 21.43
C GLU A 454 15.01 -6.55 22.65
N GLU A 455 14.35 -5.40 22.47
CA GLU A 455 14.02 -4.50 23.59
C GLU A 455 13.00 -5.11 24.56
N LYS A 456 11.94 -5.73 24.03
CA LYS A 456 10.87 -6.32 24.84
C LYS A 456 11.26 -7.61 25.56
N CYS A 457 12.38 -8.26 25.19
CA CYS A 457 12.91 -9.41 25.93
C CYS A 457 13.21 -9.07 27.40
N HIS A 458 13.42 -7.79 27.74
CA HIS A 458 13.81 -7.34 29.08
C HIS A 458 12.65 -6.72 29.88
N GLU A 459 11.48 -6.51 29.28
CA GLU A 459 10.30 -5.96 29.95
C GLU A 459 9.28 -7.06 30.28
N ALA A 460 8.63 -6.96 31.45
CA ALA A 460 7.49 -7.81 31.76
C ALA A 460 6.39 -7.55 30.72
N MET A 461 6.04 -8.58 29.94
CA MET A 461 5.04 -8.45 28.89
C MET A 461 3.64 -8.38 29.53
N GLU A 462 3.11 -7.18 29.71
CA GLU A 462 1.69 -6.99 30.02
C GLU A 462 0.88 -7.34 28.77
N LEU A 463 0.20 -8.47 28.83
CA LEU A 463 -0.76 -8.90 27.81
C LEU A 463 -2.11 -8.25 28.13
N PRO A 464 -2.55 -7.26 27.35
CA PRO A 464 -3.89 -6.72 27.53
C PRO A 464 -4.91 -7.81 27.23
N VAL A 465 -6.04 -7.80 27.94
CA VAL A 465 -7.19 -8.64 27.62
C VAL A 465 -7.78 -8.12 26.31
N VAL A 466 -7.77 -8.95 25.26
CA VAL A 466 -8.21 -8.57 23.91
C VAL A 466 -9.51 -9.30 23.53
N GLY A 467 -9.74 -10.49 24.10
CA GLY A 467 -10.90 -11.31 23.79
C GLY A 467 -12.15 -10.87 24.54
N SER A 468 -13.21 -10.57 23.77
CA SER A 468 -14.56 -10.36 24.31
C SER A 468 -15.44 -11.61 24.19
N SER A 469 -15.12 -12.51 23.24
CA SER A 469 -15.80 -13.78 23.02
C SER A 469 -14.98 -14.99 23.49
N PHE A 470 -15.66 -16.13 23.67
CA PHE A 470 -15.00 -17.38 24.06
C PHE A 470 -13.94 -17.84 23.03
N SER A 471 -14.21 -17.67 21.73
CA SER A 471 -13.25 -18.00 20.67
C SER A 471 -12.00 -17.12 20.75
N ASP A 472 -12.19 -15.82 21.01
CA ASP A 472 -11.08 -14.88 21.15
C ASP A 472 -10.23 -15.20 22.38
N SER A 473 -10.87 -15.61 23.49
CA SER A 473 -10.16 -16.00 24.71
C SER A 473 -9.26 -17.22 24.52
N ILE A 474 -9.66 -18.18 23.66
CA ILE A 474 -8.83 -19.34 23.32
C ILE A 474 -7.62 -18.90 22.50
N SER A 475 -7.83 -18.09 21.45
CA SER A 475 -6.73 -17.57 20.63
C SER A 475 -5.78 -16.69 21.45
N GLU A 476 -6.32 -15.88 22.36
CA GLU A 476 -5.54 -15.06 23.30
C GLU A 476 -4.69 -15.94 24.21
N GLU A 477 -5.26 -16.97 24.84
CA GLU A 477 -4.51 -17.89 25.70
C GLU A 477 -3.42 -18.66 24.95
N ILE A 478 -3.69 -19.08 23.70
CA ILE A 478 -2.68 -19.72 22.84
C ILE A 478 -1.53 -18.75 22.58
N CYS A 479 -1.82 -17.50 22.19
CA CYS A 479 -0.80 -16.48 21.94
C CYS A 479 -0.02 -16.10 23.20
N SER A 480 -0.72 -15.96 24.33
CA SER A 480 -0.16 -15.68 25.66
C SER A 480 0.79 -16.78 26.10
N SER A 481 0.36 -18.03 25.96
CA SER A 481 1.16 -19.21 26.28
C SER A 481 2.37 -19.33 25.36
N ALA A 482 2.20 -19.14 24.05
CA ALA A 482 3.30 -19.15 23.09
C ALA A 482 4.35 -18.07 23.38
N ALA A 483 3.91 -16.85 23.74
CA ALA A 483 4.82 -15.77 24.11
C ALA A 483 5.59 -16.08 25.41
N LYS A 484 4.91 -16.59 26.44
CA LYS A 484 5.54 -17.02 27.70
C LYS A 484 6.55 -18.15 27.48
N MET A 485 6.20 -19.15 26.67
CA MET A 485 7.10 -20.26 26.31
C MET A 485 8.31 -19.78 25.51
N GLY A 486 8.12 -18.86 24.57
CA GLY A 486 9.21 -18.28 23.77
C GLY A 486 10.23 -17.54 24.63
N MET A 487 9.76 -16.77 25.63
CA MET A 487 10.63 -16.08 26.59
C MET A 487 11.40 -17.06 27.48
N HIS A 488 10.74 -18.08 28.02
CA HIS A 488 11.41 -19.10 28.84
C HIS A 488 12.45 -19.92 28.05
N THR A 489 12.21 -20.15 26.76
CA THR A 489 13.16 -20.86 25.88
C THR A 489 14.38 -19.99 25.57
N LEU A 490 14.20 -18.66 25.41
CA LEU A 490 15.32 -17.72 25.23
C LEU A 490 16.17 -17.58 26.50
N VAL A 491 15.55 -17.59 27.68
CA VAL A 491 16.24 -17.51 28.98
C VAL A 491 17.02 -18.79 29.32
N LEU A 492 16.66 -19.94 28.74
CA LEU A 492 17.36 -21.22 28.94
C LEU A 492 18.56 -21.44 28.00
N VAL A 493 18.74 -20.58 26.99
CA VAL A 493 19.81 -20.67 25.97
C VAL A 493 20.89 -19.60 26.17
N LEU A 494 20.68 -18.66 27.10
CA LEU A 494 21.72 -17.78 27.66
C LEU A 494 22.30 -18.40 28.93
#